data_AF-A0A2S7KVX6-F1
#
_entry.id   AF-A0A2S7KVX6-F1
#
_cell.length_a   1.000
_cell.length_b   1.000
_cell.length_c   1.000
_cell.angle_alpha   90.00
_cell.angle_beta   90.00
_cell.angle_gamma   90.00
#
_symmetry.space_group_name_H-M   'P 1'
#
loop_
_entity.id
_entity.type
_entity.pdbx_description
1 polymer ?
#
loop_
_entity_poly.entity_id
_entity_poly.type
_entity_poly.pdbx_seq_one_letter_code
_entity_poly.pdbx_strand_id
1 'polypeptide(L)'
;MIFWVYRIFKAYKTGNRKSFIIQTSILSVIVIFVSWQLQIFPLSKNFYIKERSEELTGKSFWSWEEYDYGEIGVRGEGYSLDIYKFNDEMADYFTNPPEDFVQNFPPNELSDIKWTETPVKRTDIETLEFVTPTYGGWKGEIVERQDFIRTVANEKGGFYAYKKTGGTDFYLISPKRKLIIIINHDM
;
A
#
# COMPACT_ATOMS: atom_id res chain seq x y z
N MET A 1 0.74 -22.78 15.75
CA MET A 1 -0.19 -23.62 14.97
C MET A 1 -0.12 -25.10 15.33
N ILE A 2 1.01 -25.79 15.11
CA ILE A 2 1.15 -27.25 15.36
C ILE A 2 0.77 -27.66 16.80
N PHE A 3 1.21 -26.88 17.80
CA PHE A 3 0.85 -27.11 19.21
C PHE A 3 -0.66 -27.05 19.48
N TRP A 4 -1.38 -26.12 18.84
CA TRP A 4 -2.82 -25.96 19.00
C TRP A 4 -3.60 -27.08 18.28
N VAL A 5 -3.15 -27.49 17.09
CA VAL A 5 -3.69 -28.65 16.37
C VAL A 5 -3.56 -29.92 17.23
N TYR A 6 -2.40 -30.13 17.87
CA TYR A 6 -2.19 -31.23 18.79
C TYR A 6 -3.15 -31.20 20.00
N ARG A 7 -3.38 -30.03 20.61
CA ARG A 7 -4.32 -29.87 21.73
C ARG A 7 -5.77 -30.18 21.33
N ILE A 8 -6.20 -29.72 20.16
CA ILE A 8 -7.53 -30.01 19.62
C ILE A 8 -7.69 -31.52 19.38
N PHE A 9 -6.70 -32.16 18.75
CA PHE A 9 -6.73 -33.60 18.50
C PHE A 9 -6.78 -34.43 19.79
N LYS A 10 -6.01 -34.02 20.82
CA LYS A 10 -6.04 -34.65 22.15
C LYS A 10 -7.39 -34.45 22.86
N ALA A 11 -7.99 -33.26 22.77
CA ALA A 11 -9.30 -32.98 23.36
C ALA A 11 -10.43 -33.75 22.66
N TYR A 12 -10.34 -33.92 21.34
CA TYR A 12 -11.23 -34.76 20.55
C TYR A 12 -11.13 -36.24 20.97
N LYS A 13 -9.90 -36.78 21.06
CA LYS A 13 -9.65 -38.18 21.45
C LYS A 13 -10.11 -38.51 22.87
N THR A 14 -10.07 -37.53 23.78
CA THR A 14 -10.54 -37.69 25.17
C THR A 14 -12.04 -37.41 25.35
N GLY A 15 -12.78 -37.07 24.28
CA GLY A 15 -14.23 -36.81 24.33
C GLY A 15 -14.62 -35.56 25.12
N ASN A 16 -13.67 -34.71 25.50
CA ASN A 16 -13.95 -33.51 26.28
C ASN A 16 -14.48 -32.39 25.38
N ARG A 17 -15.80 -32.41 25.16
CA ARG A 17 -16.51 -31.49 24.25
C ARG A 17 -16.32 -30.01 24.63
N LYS A 18 -16.30 -29.66 25.92
CA LYS A 18 -16.07 -28.28 26.38
C LYS A 18 -14.65 -27.81 26.03
N SER A 19 -13.65 -28.62 26.35
CA SER A 19 -12.25 -28.30 26.03
C SER A 19 -12.03 -28.21 24.52
N PHE A 20 -12.61 -29.13 23.74
CA PHE A 20 -12.56 -29.08 22.28
C PHE A 20 -13.14 -27.78 21.73
N ILE A 21 -14.35 -27.38 22.14
CA ILE A 21 -14.98 -26.13 21.70
C ILE A 21 -14.12 -24.91 22.05
N ILE A 22 -13.61 -24.82 23.29
CA ILE A 22 -12.76 -23.71 23.72
C ILE A 22 -11.49 -23.65 22.87
N GLN A 23 -10.81 -24.78 22.67
CA GLN A 23 -9.55 -24.81 21.94
C GLN A 23 -9.73 -24.46 20.45
N THR A 24 -10.80 -24.95 19.84
CA THR A 24 -11.17 -24.62 18.45
C THR A 24 -11.57 -23.15 18.30
N SER A 25 -12.29 -22.59 19.28
CA SER A 25 -12.67 -21.16 19.26
C SER A 25 -11.44 -20.26 19.35
N ILE A 26 -10.51 -20.56 20.27
CA ILE A 26 -9.27 -19.79 20.41
C ILE A 26 -8.42 -19.90 19.12
N LEU A 27 -8.29 -21.10 18.55
CA LEU A 27 -7.57 -21.26 17.29
C LEU A 27 -8.23 -20.46 16.16
N SER A 28 -9.56 -20.45 16.09
CA SER A 28 -10.30 -19.69 15.07
C SER A 28 -10.04 -18.18 15.19
N VAL A 29 -10.07 -17.64 16.42
CA VAL A 29 -9.74 -16.22 16.67
C VAL A 29 -8.30 -15.91 16.27
N ILE A 30 -7.34 -16.77 16.60
CA ILE A 30 -5.93 -16.60 16.21
C ILE A 30 -5.79 -16.61 14.68
N VAL A 31 -6.45 -17.54 13.99
CA VAL A 31 -6.39 -17.63 12.53
C VAL A 31 -6.98 -16.37 11.90
N ILE A 32 -8.14 -15.90 12.36
CA ILE A 32 -8.75 -14.65 11.86
C ILE A 32 -7.81 -13.46 12.09
N PHE A 33 -7.23 -13.35 13.28
CA PHE A 33 -6.30 -12.27 13.61
C PHE A 33 -5.04 -12.30 12.73
N VAL A 34 -4.42 -13.46 12.54
CA VAL A 34 -3.23 -13.62 11.68
C VAL A 34 -3.58 -13.35 10.22
N SER A 35 -4.70 -13.87 9.71
CA SER A 35 -5.16 -13.61 8.34
C SER A 35 -5.45 -12.13 8.10
N TRP A 36 -5.97 -11.40 9.10
CA TRP A 36 -6.15 -9.95 9.04
C TRP A 36 -4.82 -9.20 8.94
N GLN A 37 -3.86 -9.55 9.80
CA GLN A 37 -2.52 -8.93 9.81
C GLN A 37 -1.73 -9.21 8.53
N LEU A 38 -1.88 -10.41 7.96
CA LEU A 38 -1.27 -10.77 6.67
C LEU A 38 -2.02 -10.22 5.45
N GLN A 39 -3.08 -9.43 5.67
CA GLN A 39 -3.90 -8.84 4.62
C GLN A 39 -4.58 -9.85 3.68
N ILE A 40 -4.73 -11.11 4.11
CA ILE A 40 -5.36 -12.18 3.33
C ILE A 40 -6.89 -12.06 3.35
N PHE A 41 -7.45 -11.40 4.37
CA PHE A 41 -8.89 -11.26 4.52
C PHE A 41 -9.44 -10.18 3.56
N PRO A 42 -10.60 -10.40 2.90
CA PRO A 42 -11.20 -9.36 2.09
C PRO A 42 -11.45 -8.10 2.95
N LEU A 43 -11.09 -6.93 2.42
CA LEU A 43 -11.09 -5.59 3.06
C LEU A 43 -9.92 -5.24 3.97
N SER A 44 -9.08 -6.17 4.46
CA SER A 44 -7.97 -5.78 5.35
C SER A 44 -6.96 -4.86 4.67
N LYS A 45 -6.76 -5.01 3.35
CA LYS A 45 -5.90 -4.13 2.56
C LYS A 45 -6.46 -2.72 2.44
N ASN A 46 -7.79 -2.57 2.32
CA ASN A 46 -8.46 -1.26 2.30
C ASN A 46 -8.29 -0.52 3.63
N PHE A 47 -8.29 -1.22 4.76
CA PHE A 47 -7.98 -0.61 6.06
C PHE A 47 -6.53 -0.15 6.14
N TYR A 48 -5.59 -1.01 5.72
CA TYR A 48 -4.18 -0.64 5.66
C TYR A 48 -3.95 0.61 4.79
N ILE A 49 -4.55 0.67 3.60
CA ILE A 49 -4.40 1.81 2.70
C ILE A 49 -5.08 3.06 3.25
N LYS A 50 -6.22 2.91 3.95
CA LYS A 50 -6.86 4.03 4.63
C LYS A 50 -5.96 4.64 5.70
N GLU A 51 -5.39 3.80 6.57
CA GLU A 51 -4.44 4.23 7.61
C GLU A 51 -3.20 4.85 6.97
N ARG A 52 -2.64 4.19 5.95
CA ARG A 52 -1.46 4.69 5.24
C ARG A 52 -1.70 6.02 4.54
N SER A 53 -2.86 6.19 3.90
CA SER A 53 -3.25 7.44 3.26
C SER A 53 -3.47 8.56 4.28
N GLU A 54 -3.99 8.23 5.46
CA GLU A 54 -4.15 9.18 6.57
C GLU A 54 -2.79 9.66 7.09
N GLU A 55 -1.83 8.77 7.28
CA GLU A 55 -0.46 9.15 7.65
C GLU A 55 0.23 10.01 6.58
N LEU A 56 0.04 9.66 5.31
CA LEU A 56 0.67 10.36 4.19
C LEU A 56 0.05 11.73 3.90
N THR A 57 -1.24 11.92 4.17
CA THR A 57 -1.99 13.10 3.70
C THR A 57 -2.65 13.91 4.82
N GLY A 58 -2.64 13.41 6.06
CA GLY A 58 -3.39 13.98 7.18
C GLY A 58 -4.91 13.79 7.08
N LYS A 59 -5.40 13.06 6.07
CA LYS A 59 -6.82 12.86 5.79
C LYS A 59 -7.16 11.39 5.68
N SER A 60 -8.09 10.94 6.52
CA SER A 60 -8.65 9.59 6.44
C SER A 60 -9.73 9.52 5.36
N PHE A 61 -9.60 8.58 4.42
CA PHE A 61 -10.61 8.34 3.39
C PHE A 61 -10.61 6.90 2.89
N TRP A 62 -11.75 6.49 2.32
CA TRP A 62 -11.86 5.18 1.69
C TRP A 62 -11.35 5.22 0.26
N SER A 63 -10.60 4.18 -0.09
CA SER A 63 -10.18 3.92 -1.45
C SER A 63 -10.39 2.45 -1.80
N TRP A 64 -10.50 2.18 -3.09
CA TRP A 64 -10.73 0.86 -3.65
C TRP A 64 -9.54 0.47 -4.52
N GLU A 65 -9.09 -0.77 -4.40
CA GLU A 65 -7.99 -1.29 -5.21
C GLU A 65 -8.38 -1.28 -6.69
N GLU A 66 -7.53 -0.68 -7.51
CA GLU A 66 -7.64 -0.73 -8.98
C GLU A 66 -6.59 -1.66 -9.57
N TYR A 67 -5.40 -1.72 -8.95
CA TYR A 67 -4.31 -2.58 -9.36
C TYR A 67 -3.37 -2.81 -8.18
N ASP A 68 -2.94 -4.05 -8.03
CA ASP A 68 -1.85 -4.40 -7.15
C ASP A 68 -0.81 -5.28 -7.84
N TYR A 69 0.44 -5.11 -7.42
CA TYR A 69 1.54 -5.95 -7.83
C TYR A 69 2.57 -6.00 -6.72
N GLY A 70 3.07 -7.20 -6.43
CA GLY A 70 4.11 -7.41 -5.43
C GLY A 70 5.05 -8.53 -5.89
N GLU A 71 6.34 -8.24 -5.90
CA GLU A 71 7.40 -9.19 -6.18
C GLU A 71 8.45 -9.09 -5.08
N ILE A 72 8.79 -10.22 -4.46
CA ILE A 72 9.82 -10.29 -3.42
C ILE A 72 10.94 -11.17 -3.94
N GLY A 73 12.14 -10.60 -4.02
CA GLY A 73 13.38 -11.28 -4.37
C GLY A 73 13.92 -12.12 -3.22
N VAL A 74 14.74 -13.12 -3.58
CA VAL A 74 15.33 -14.08 -2.62
C VAL A 74 16.32 -13.40 -1.64
N ARG A 75 16.83 -12.22 -1.99
CA ARG A 75 17.85 -11.49 -1.23
C ARG A 75 17.31 -10.33 -0.39
N GLY A 76 15.99 -10.18 -0.30
CA GLY A 76 15.35 -9.07 0.39
C GLY A 76 14.98 -7.90 -0.51
N GLU A 77 15.47 -7.89 -1.76
CA GLU A 77 14.99 -7.01 -2.84
C GLU A 77 13.48 -7.17 -3.03
N GLY A 78 12.79 -6.11 -3.39
CA GLY A 78 11.33 -6.15 -3.52
C GLY A 78 10.77 -4.98 -4.32
N TYR A 79 9.69 -5.24 -5.03
CA TYR A 79 8.92 -4.23 -5.71
C TYR A 79 7.44 -4.40 -5.37
N SER A 80 6.81 -3.35 -4.84
CA SER A 80 5.37 -3.30 -4.70
C SER A 80 4.81 -2.06 -5.39
N LEU A 81 3.66 -2.24 -6.04
CA LEU A 81 2.89 -1.21 -6.68
C LEU A 81 1.42 -1.36 -6.29
N ASP A 82 0.90 -0.33 -5.66
CA ASP A 82 -0.49 -0.25 -5.20
C ASP A 82 -1.14 0.97 -5.84
N ILE A 83 -2.18 0.75 -6.65
CA ILE A 83 -3.00 1.81 -7.26
C ILE A 83 -4.41 1.71 -6.68
N TYR A 84 -4.83 2.79 -6.04
CA TYR A 84 -6.11 2.87 -5.36
C TYR A 84 -6.92 4.06 -5.84
N LYS A 85 -8.23 3.87 -5.98
CA LYS A 85 -9.18 4.89 -6.40
C LYS A 85 -9.99 5.42 -5.24
N PHE A 86 -10.01 6.73 -5.08
CA PHE A 86 -10.84 7.43 -4.10
C PHE A 86 -12.08 8.07 -4.76
N ASN A 87 -12.99 8.60 -3.93
CA ASN A 87 -14.25 9.17 -4.38
C ASN A 87 -14.11 10.62 -4.90
N ASP A 88 -15.19 11.16 -5.48
CA ASP A 88 -15.24 12.55 -5.97
C ASP A 88 -14.92 13.58 -4.87
N GLU A 89 -15.42 13.36 -3.66
CA GLU A 89 -15.17 14.25 -2.52
C GLU A 89 -13.67 14.41 -2.24
N MET A 90 -12.91 13.32 -2.28
CA MET A 90 -11.46 13.37 -2.08
C MET A 90 -10.73 13.95 -3.29
N ALA A 91 -11.25 13.75 -4.51
CA ALA A 91 -10.72 14.42 -5.69
C ALA A 91 -10.85 15.94 -5.58
N ASP A 92 -11.99 16.43 -5.12
CA ASP A 92 -12.20 17.87 -4.88
C ASP A 92 -11.26 18.39 -3.78
N TYR A 93 -11.10 17.63 -2.68
CA TYR A 93 -10.16 17.96 -1.61
C TYR A 93 -8.72 18.13 -2.13
N PHE A 94 -8.21 17.16 -2.90
CA PHE A 94 -6.85 17.22 -3.43
C PHE A 94 -6.70 18.15 -4.64
N THR A 95 -7.78 18.65 -5.23
CA THR A 95 -7.66 19.66 -6.30
C THR A 95 -7.19 21.00 -5.76
N ASN A 96 -7.60 21.36 -4.53
CA ASN A 96 -7.13 22.53 -3.80
C ASN A 96 -6.89 22.15 -2.34
N PRO A 97 -5.81 21.42 -2.04
CA PRO A 97 -5.58 20.91 -0.70
C PRO A 97 -5.28 22.05 0.28
N PRO A 98 -5.54 21.86 1.58
CA PRO A 98 -5.16 22.84 2.60
C PRO A 98 -3.63 23.00 2.64
N GLU A 99 -3.16 24.16 3.06
CA GLU A 99 -1.73 24.46 3.17
C GLU A 99 -0.97 23.44 4.04
N ASP A 100 -1.64 22.93 5.07
CA ASP A 100 -1.13 21.88 5.97
C ASP A 100 -0.72 20.60 5.23
N PHE A 101 -1.48 20.20 4.20
CA PHE A 101 -1.16 19.03 3.37
C PHE A 101 0.19 19.20 2.65
N VAL A 102 0.46 20.39 2.12
CA VAL A 102 1.69 20.67 1.36
C VAL A 102 2.89 20.92 2.29
N GLN A 103 2.65 21.49 3.48
CA GLN A 103 3.74 21.90 4.37
C GLN A 103 4.14 20.83 5.39
N ASN A 104 3.15 20.14 5.96
CA ASN A 104 3.38 19.22 7.07
C ASN A 104 3.38 17.76 6.64
N PHE A 105 2.71 17.43 5.52
CA PHE A 105 2.57 16.07 5.02
C PHE A 105 3.38 15.81 3.72
N PRO A 106 3.84 14.56 3.49
CA PRO A 106 3.96 13.50 4.49
C PRO A 106 4.94 13.89 5.61
N PRO A 107 4.83 13.31 6.82
CA PRO A 107 5.78 13.56 7.90
C PRO A 107 7.19 13.05 7.51
N ASN A 108 8.24 13.61 8.12
CA ASN A 108 9.63 13.40 7.69
C ASN A 108 10.09 11.94 7.86
N GLU A 109 9.43 11.18 8.73
CA GLU A 109 9.66 9.75 8.90
C GLU A 109 9.23 8.94 7.66
N LEU A 110 8.30 9.46 6.86
CA LEU A 110 7.70 8.78 5.72
C LEU A 110 8.18 9.32 4.36
N SER A 111 8.74 10.52 4.31
CA SER A 111 9.19 11.14 3.07
C SER A 111 10.35 12.12 3.28
N ASP A 112 11.30 12.14 2.35
CA ASP A 112 12.40 13.11 2.31
C ASP A 112 11.94 14.48 1.76
N ILE A 113 10.83 14.48 1.01
CA ILE A 113 10.22 15.69 0.45
C ILE A 113 8.75 15.77 0.85
N LYS A 114 8.24 16.99 1.00
CA LYS A 114 6.79 17.21 1.16
C LYS A 114 6.05 17.04 -0.17
N TRP A 115 4.73 16.94 -0.10
CA TRP A 115 3.89 16.89 -1.29
C TRP A 115 4.21 18.03 -2.24
N THR A 116 4.72 17.67 -3.41
CA THR A 116 5.14 18.60 -4.44
C THR A 116 4.23 18.44 -5.65
N GLU A 117 3.77 19.55 -6.22
CA GLU A 117 2.89 19.51 -7.39
C GLU A 117 3.56 18.84 -8.59
N THR A 118 2.80 18.01 -9.30
CA THR A 118 3.20 17.47 -10.59
C THR A 118 3.07 18.55 -11.69
N PRO A 119 3.91 18.51 -12.75
CA PRO A 119 4.77 17.42 -13.18
C PRO A 119 6.00 17.21 -12.27
N VAL A 120 6.48 15.98 -12.16
CA VAL A 120 7.72 15.67 -11.44
C VAL A 120 8.86 16.56 -11.92
N LYS A 121 9.54 17.22 -10.97
CA LYS A 121 10.62 18.15 -11.27
C LYS A 121 11.79 17.42 -11.93
N ARG A 122 12.54 18.14 -12.77
CA ARG A 122 13.75 17.61 -13.44
C ARG A 122 14.76 17.00 -12.46
N THR A 123 14.88 17.56 -11.26
CA THR A 123 15.77 17.06 -10.19
C THR A 123 15.35 15.70 -9.64
N ASP A 124 14.10 15.31 -9.84
CA ASP A 124 13.48 14.16 -9.21
C ASP A 124 13.12 13.07 -10.24
N ILE A 125 13.39 13.33 -11.54
CA ILE A 125 13.13 12.39 -12.65
C ILE A 125 13.85 11.06 -12.42
N GLU A 126 15.10 11.08 -11.95
CA GLU A 126 15.85 9.85 -11.68
C GLU A 126 15.14 8.98 -10.63
N THR A 127 14.46 9.59 -9.66
CA THR A 127 13.64 8.86 -8.69
C THR A 127 12.44 8.20 -9.36
N LEU A 128 11.74 8.92 -10.23
CA LEU A 128 10.59 8.39 -10.97
C LEU A 128 11.01 7.23 -11.90
N GLU A 129 12.13 7.37 -12.60
CA GLU A 129 12.68 6.32 -13.46
C GLU A 129 13.08 5.09 -12.64
N PHE A 130 13.70 5.29 -11.47
CA PHE A 130 14.08 4.21 -10.57
C PHE A 130 12.87 3.41 -10.07
N VAL A 131 11.78 4.08 -9.66
CA VAL A 131 10.57 3.40 -9.14
C VAL A 131 9.61 2.92 -10.23
N THR A 132 9.87 3.28 -11.48
CA THR A 132 9.13 2.74 -12.63
C THR A 132 10.03 1.92 -13.54
N PRO A 133 10.72 0.87 -13.04
CA PRO A 133 11.62 0.10 -13.87
C PRO A 133 10.84 -0.72 -14.90
N THR A 134 11.51 -1.15 -15.96
CA THR A 134 10.97 -2.17 -16.87
C THR A 134 11.95 -3.33 -16.90
N TYR A 135 11.72 -4.33 -16.04
CA TYR A 135 12.64 -5.46 -15.88
C TYR A 135 12.55 -6.48 -17.01
N GLY A 136 13.68 -7.12 -17.31
CA GLY A 136 13.77 -8.22 -18.26
C GLY A 136 12.99 -9.43 -17.76
N GLY A 137 11.76 -9.61 -18.27
CA GLY A 137 10.87 -10.70 -17.86
C GLY A 137 9.45 -10.23 -17.56
N TRP A 138 9.28 -8.96 -17.18
CA TRP A 138 7.98 -8.34 -17.04
C TRP A 138 7.27 -8.22 -18.39
N LYS A 139 6.00 -8.63 -18.43
CA LYS A 139 5.14 -8.60 -19.62
C LYS A 139 3.71 -8.30 -19.22
N GLY A 140 2.93 -7.78 -20.16
CA GLY A 140 1.50 -7.50 -19.95
C GLY A 140 1.29 -6.29 -19.03
N GLU A 141 0.30 -6.42 -18.15
CA GLU A 141 -0.27 -5.28 -17.41
C GLU A 141 0.77 -4.50 -16.59
N ILE A 142 1.73 -5.17 -15.93
CA ILE A 142 2.73 -4.46 -15.12
C ILE A 142 3.54 -3.44 -15.93
N VAL A 143 3.91 -3.76 -17.18
CA VAL A 143 4.66 -2.84 -18.06
C VAL A 143 3.79 -1.65 -18.46
N GLU A 144 2.53 -1.90 -18.81
CA GLU A 144 1.55 -0.85 -19.12
C GLU A 144 1.31 0.07 -17.91
N ARG A 145 1.30 -0.49 -16.70
CA ARG A 145 1.16 0.28 -15.47
C ARG A 145 2.36 1.19 -15.21
N GLN A 146 3.58 0.79 -15.56
CA GLN A 146 4.76 1.67 -15.45
C GLN A 146 4.62 2.91 -16.34
N ASP A 147 4.23 2.72 -17.61
CA ASP A 147 4.01 3.83 -18.54
C ASP A 147 2.84 4.72 -18.12
N PHE A 148 1.78 4.10 -17.57
CA PHE A 148 0.67 4.82 -16.97
C PHE A 148 1.13 5.71 -15.82
N ILE A 149 1.91 5.19 -14.87
CA ILE A 149 2.43 5.95 -13.73
C ILE A 149 3.28 7.12 -14.19
N ARG A 150 4.21 6.90 -15.14
CA ARG A 150 5.01 7.98 -15.74
C ARG A 150 4.14 9.05 -16.39
N THR A 151 3.04 8.65 -17.04
CA THR A 151 2.07 9.59 -17.60
C THR A 151 1.40 10.40 -16.49
N VAL A 152 0.87 9.75 -15.45
CA VAL A 152 0.22 10.44 -14.32
C VAL A 152 1.17 11.39 -13.59
N ALA A 153 2.43 10.98 -13.37
CA ALA A 153 3.45 11.77 -12.72
C ALA A 153 3.83 13.05 -13.51
N ASN A 154 3.58 13.05 -14.82
CA ASN A 154 3.84 14.20 -15.70
C ASN A 154 2.58 15.03 -16.01
N GLU A 155 1.40 14.64 -15.52
CA GLU A 155 0.18 15.44 -15.63
C GLU A 155 0.17 16.57 -14.60
N LYS A 156 -0.33 17.75 -14.96
CA LYS A 156 -0.51 18.87 -14.02
C LYS A 156 -1.67 18.61 -13.05
N GLY A 157 -1.55 19.17 -11.85
CA GLY A 157 -2.64 19.20 -10.85
C GLY A 157 -2.70 17.95 -9.97
N GLY A 158 -1.65 17.14 -9.93
CA GLY A 158 -1.43 16.09 -8.95
C GLY A 158 -0.30 16.47 -7.99
N PHE A 159 0.05 15.54 -7.10
CA PHE A 159 1.09 15.72 -6.09
C PHE A 159 1.95 14.46 -5.99
N TYR A 160 3.25 14.62 -5.80
CA TYR A 160 4.17 13.52 -5.54
C TYR A 160 5.02 13.78 -4.30
N ALA A 161 5.46 12.70 -3.66
CA ALA A 161 6.40 12.71 -2.55
C ALA A 161 7.21 11.40 -2.60
N TYR A 162 8.40 11.38 -2.02
CA TYR A 162 9.22 10.17 -1.98
C TYR A 162 10.19 10.11 -0.79
N LYS A 163 10.69 8.92 -0.51
CA LYS A 163 11.76 8.63 0.47
C LYS A 163 12.80 7.72 -0.17
N LYS A 164 14.09 7.94 0.05
CA LYS A 164 15.21 7.17 -0.53
C LYS A 164 16.07 6.41 0.50
N THR A 165 15.55 6.18 1.71
CA THR A 165 16.32 5.54 2.79
C THR A 165 15.95 4.06 2.94
N GLY A 166 16.88 3.16 2.61
CA GLY A 166 16.68 1.70 2.74
C GLY A 166 15.70 1.12 1.70
N GLY A 167 15.74 1.66 0.48
CA GLY A 167 14.74 1.50 -0.58
C GLY A 167 14.20 2.85 -1.02
N THR A 168 13.38 2.86 -2.09
CA THR A 168 12.65 4.05 -2.53
C THR A 168 11.15 3.85 -2.39
N ASP A 169 10.54 4.64 -1.50
CA ASP A 169 9.08 4.81 -1.47
C ASP A 169 8.71 6.01 -2.35
N PHE A 170 7.75 5.84 -3.25
CA PHE A 170 7.23 6.90 -4.09
C PHE A 170 5.71 6.94 -3.99
N TYR A 171 5.18 8.14 -3.76
CA TYR A 171 3.76 8.38 -3.58
C TYR A 171 3.30 9.38 -4.63
N LEU A 172 2.14 9.13 -5.23
CA LEU A 172 1.55 9.99 -6.26
C LEU A 172 0.04 10.08 -6.08
N ILE A 173 -0.48 11.30 -6.00
CA ILE A 173 -1.92 11.59 -5.94
C ILE A 173 -2.33 12.31 -7.22
N SER A 174 -3.36 11.78 -7.89
CA SER A 174 -3.96 12.38 -9.07
C SER A 174 -5.44 12.65 -8.82
N PRO A 175 -5.82 13.89 -8.45
CA PRO A 175 -7.22 14.27 -8.24
C PRO A 175 -8.05 14.04 -9.50
N LYS A 176 -7.52 14.45 -10.66
CA LYS A 176 -8.16 14.28 -11.98
C LYS A 176 -8.54 12.83 -12.28
N ARG A 177 -7.71 11.88 -11.88
CA ARG A 177 -7.94 10.44 -12.11
C ARG A 177 -8.57 9.73 -10.91
N LYS A 178 -8.70 10.45 -9.79
CA LYS A 178 -9.13 9.97 -8.48
C LYS A 178 -8.24 8.87 -7.92
N LEU A 179 -6.92 8.95 -8.13
CA LEU A 179 -5.99 7.89 -7.78
C LEU A 179 -4.98 8.33 -6.72
N ILE A 180 -4.67 7.41 -5.81
CA ILE A 180 -3.44 7.40 -5.02
C ILE A 180 -2.62 6.18 -5.44
N ILE A 181 -1.34 6.41 -5.71
CA ILE A 181 -0.38 5.39 -6.15
C ILE A 181 0.75 5.36 -5.14
N ILE A 182 1.06 4.16 -4.65
CA ILE A 182 2.11 3.90 -3.69
C ILE A 182 3.04 2.86 -4.31
N ILE A 183 4.32 3.18 -4.38
CA ILE A 183 5.35 2.31 -4.94
C ILE A 183 6.42 2.16 -3.89
N ASN A 184 6.79 0.93 -3.57
CA ASN A 184 8.00 0.63 -2.82
C ASN A 184 8.95 -0.15 -3.75
N HIS A 185 10.19 0.30 -3.82
CA HIS A 185 11.21 -0.35 -4.63
C HIS A 185 12.51 -0.45 -3.86
N ASP A 186 12.88 -1.67 -3.49
CA ASP A 186 14.12 -2.01 -2.81
C ASP A 186 14.96 -2.92 -3.71
N MET A 187 16.21 -2.52 -3.94
CA MET A 187 17.20 -3.19 -4.81
C MET A 187 18.53 -3.36 -4.08
#